data_AF-A0A8K1FPX9-F1
#
_entry.id   AF-A0A8K1FPX9-F1
#
_cell.length_a   1.000
_cell.length_b   1.000
_cell.length_c   1.000
_cell.angle_alpha   90.00
_cell.angle_beta   90.00
_cell.angle_gamma   90.00
#
_symmetry.space_group_name_H-M   'P 1'
#
loop_
_entity.id
_entity.type
_entity.pdbx_description
1 polymer ?
#
loop_
_entity_poly.entity_id
_entity_poly.type
_entity_poly.pdbx_seq_one_letter_code
_entity_poly.pdbx_strand_id
1 'polypeptide(L)'
;MIKESELKSLNWKSYMIVLHEGSKLLNNFSVLYLRDEMIRLGADKALICIIARDGKIEIPPKTDEMSLKGLIEEIRENCNDCREGDLITFITPNDQHLAFLILAQLIQKLEICKESGSW
;
A
#
# COMPACT_ATOMS: atom_id res chain seq x y z
N MET A 1 -8.88 1.14 -5.97
CA MET A 1 -8.41 1.73 -7.26
C MET A 1 -7.09 1.08 -7.65
N ILE A 2 -6.83 0.84 -8.94
CA ILE A 2 -5.52 0.43 -9.47
C ILE A 2 -5.16 1.39 -10.60
N LYS A 3 -3.93 1.92 -10.59
CA LYS A 3 -3.40 2.71 -11.71
C LYS A 3 -1.88 2.65 -11.77
N GLU A 4 -1.33 2.94 -12.94
CA GLU A 4 0.12 3.14 -13.09
C GLU A 4 0.56 4.37 -12.31
N SER A 5 1.77 4.30 -11.76
CA SER A 5 2.41 5.36 -10.99
C SER A 5 3.93 5.32 -11.13
N GLU A 6 4.55 6.48 -11.01
CA GLU A 6 6.00 6.62 -10.94
C GLU A 6 6.40 7.19 -9.58
N LEU A 7 7.31 6.50 -8.88
CA LEU A 7 7.98 7.01 -7.69
C LEU A 7 9.42 7.34 -8.06
N LYS A 8 9.68 8.61 -8.38
CA LYS A 8 10.97 9.09 -8.89
C LYS A 8 12.05 8.99 -7.83
N SER A 9 11.73 9.29 -6.57
CA SER A 9 12.68 9.19 -5.45
C SER A 9 13.22 7.78 -5.25
N LEU A 10 12.48 6.75 -5.70
CA LEU A 10 12.88 5.35 -5.64
C LEU A 10 13.33 4.78 -7.00
N ASN A 11 13.20 5.56 -8.08
CA ASN A 11 13.35 5.11 -9.46
C ASN A 11 12.44 3.90 -9.79
N TRP A 12 11.17 3.97 -9.40
CA TRP A 12 10.19 2.90 -9.63
C TRP A 12 9.15 3.32 -10.66
N LYS A 13 9.03 2.54 -11.73
CA LYS A 13 7.80 2.42 -12.52
C LYS A 13 6.97 1.32 -11.90
N SER A 14 5.77 1.65 -11.46
CA SER A 14 5.00 0.82 -10.54
C SER A 14 3.51 0.85 -10.86
N TYR A 15 2.79 -0.13 -10.33
CA TYR A 15 1.35 0.00 -10.13
C TYR A 15 1.08 0.45 -8.70
N MET A 16 0.22 1.46 -8.55
CA MET A 16 -0.37 1.86 -7.29
C MET A 16 -1.72 1.17 -7.13
N ILE A 17 -1.92 0.57 -5.97
CA ILE A 17 -3.17 -0.06 -5.54
C ILE A 17 -3.64 0.68 -4.29
N VAL A 18 -4.90 1.12 -4.30
CA VAL A 18 -5.55 1.76 -3.14
C VAL A 18 -6.71 0.87 -2.70
N LEU A 19 -6.63 0.40 -1.46
CA LEU A 19 -7.67 -0.35 -0.79
C LEU A 19 -8.32 0.52 0.28
N HIS A 20 -9.59 0.86 0.07
CA HIS A 20 -10.32 1.71 1.01
C HIS A 20 -10.52 1.04 2.36
N GLU A 21 -10.29 1.80 3.43
CA GLU A 21 -10.24 1.29 4.81
C GLU A 21 -9.26 0.12 5.03
N GLY A 22 -8.32 -0.08 4.08
CA GLY A 22 -7.41 -1.21 4.09
C GLY A 22 -6.41 -1.18 5.25
N SER A 23 -6.21 -0.04 5.91
CA SER A 23 -5.28 0.08 7.05
C SER A 23 -5.68 -0.86 8.20
N LYS A 24 -6.94 -1.28 8.28
CA LYS A 24 -7.44 -2.25 9.25
C LYS A 24 -6.80 -3.63 9.12
N LEU A 25 -6.27 -3.98 7.95
CA LEU A 25 -5.43 -5.18 7.78
C LEU A 25 -4.24 -5.17 8.74
N LEU A 26 -3.72 -3.97 9.05
CA LEU A 26 -2.54 -3.82 9.90
C LEU A 26 -2.80 -4.15 11.38
N ASN A 27 -4.06 -4.30 11.79
CA ASN A 27 -4.43 -4.78 13.13
C ASN A 27 -4.16 -6.27 13.30
N ASN A 28 -4.21 -7.05 12.21
CA ASN A 28 -4.06 -8.51 12.23
C ASN A 28 -2.77 -8.97 11.53
N PHE A 29 -2.26 -8.18 10.60
CA PHE A 29 -1.09 -8.52 9.79
C PHE A 29 -0.04 -7.43 9.90
N SER A 30 1.21 -7.81 10.17
CA SER A 30 2.30 -6.85 10.11
C SER A 30 2.54 -6.38 8.66
N VAL A 31 3.04 -5.16 8.51
CA VAL A 31 3.38 -4.58 7.19
C VAL A 31 4.45 -5.42 6.48
N LEU A 32 5.42 -5.96 7.24
CA LEU A 32 6.42 -6.88 6.72
C LEU A 32 5.77 -8.15 6.15
N TYR A 33 4.81 -8.74 6.87
CA TYR A 33 4.09 -9.92 6.39
C TYR A 33 3.34 -9.63 5.08
N LEU A 34 2.60 -8.52 5.02
CA LEU A 34 1.85 -8.14 3.81
C LEU A 34 2.77 -7.86 2.63
N ARG A 35 3.91 -7.18 2.87
CA ARG A 35 4.92 -6.96 1.84
C ARG A 35 5.46 -8.29 1.33
N ASP A 36 5.85 -9.20 2.23
CA ASP A 36 6.42 -10.49 1.84
C ASP A 36 5.41 -11.37 1.08
N GLU A 37 4.11 -11.25 1.37
CA GLU A 37 3.05 -11.86 0.56
C GLU A 37 3.02 -11.31 -0.87
N MET A 38 3.15 -9.98 -1.05
CA MET A 38 3.22 -9.38 -2.39
C MET A 38 4.45 -9.87 -3.16
N ILE A 39 5.59 -10.00 -2.47
CA ILE A 39 6.81 -10.56 -3.07
C ILE A 39 6.59 -12.03 -3.48
N ARG A 40 5.95 -12.84 -2.63
CA ARG A 40 5.59 -14.24 -2.97
C ARG A 40 4.67 -14.36 -4.18
N LEU A 41 3.82 -13.36 -4.43
CA LEU A 41 2.94 -13.30 -5.60
C LEU A 41 3.66 -12.87 -6.89
N GLY A 42 4.93 -12.48 -6.81
CA GLY A 42 5.75 -12.14 -7.97
C GLY A 42 6.17 -10.68 -8.07
N ALA A 43 5.91 -9.86 -7.05
CA ALA A 43 6.49 -8.52 -7.00
C ALA A 43 7.99 -8.59 -6.67
N ASP A 44 8.80 -7.83 -7.39
CA ASP A 44 10.22 -7.62 -7.08
C ASP A 44 10.40 -6.75 -5.84
N LYS A 45 9.54 -5.73 -5.73
CA LYS A 45 9.55 -4.75 -4.64
C LYS A 45 8.11 -4.34 -4.34
N ALA A 46 7.86 -4.06 -3.07
CA ALA A 46 6.58 -3.55 -2.61
C ALA A 46 6.80 -2.48 -1.53
N LEU A 47 6.07 -1.39 -1.65
CA LEU A 47 5.97 -0.32 -0.67
C LEU A 47 4.52 -0.29 -0.17
N ILE A 48 4.34 -0.17 1.14
CA ILE A 48 3.04 -0.06 1.79
C ILE A 48 3.00 1.26 2.55
N CYS A 49 1.93 2.01 2.36
CA CYS A 49 1.66 3.27 3.03
C CYS A 49 0.21 3.29 3.53
N ILE A 50 -0.07 4.10 4.53
CA ILE A 50 -1.44 4.34 5.01
C ILE A 50 -1.71 5.84 5.09
N ILE A 51 -2.97 6.23 4.91
CA ILE A 51 -3.43 7.57 5.28
C ILE A 51 -3.89 7.54 6.74
N ALA A 52 -3.14 8.19 7.61
CA ALA A 52 -3.43 8.30 9.04
C ALA A 52 -4.62 9.24 9.33
N ARG A 53 -5.04 9.28 10.60
CA ARG A 53 -6.22 10.04 11.06
C ARG A 53 -6.15 11.55 10.84
N ASP A 54 -4.95 12.09 10.71
CA ASP A 54 -4.71 13.51 10.43
C ASP A 54 -4.47 13.78 8.94
N GLY A 55 -4.73 12.80 8.07
CA GLY A 55 -4.49 12.88 6.63
C GLY A 55 -3.00 12.77 6.25
N LYS A 56 -2.10 12.50 7.20
CA LYS A 56 -0.69 12.26 6.88
C LYS A 56 -0.50 10.89 6.26
N ILE A 57 0.47 10.82 5.34
CA ILE A 57 0.93 9.56 4.79
C ILE A 57 1.95 8.98 5.78
N GLU A 58 1.68 7.79 6.28
CA GLU A 58 2.65 7.02 7.06
C GLU A 58 3.21 5.88 6.22
N ILE A 59 4.53 5.67 6.31
CA ILE A 59 5.24 4.56 5.68
C ILE A 59 5.78 3.66 6.79
N PRO A 60 5.13 2.52 7.08
CA PRO A 60 5.57 1.64 8.15
C PRO A 60 6.71 0.70 7.72
N PRO A 61 7.64 0.33 8.63
CA PRO A 61 7.80 0.86 9.98
C PRO A 61 8.34 2.29 9.97
N LYS A 62 7.99 3.08 11.01
CA LYS A 62 8.31 4.52 11.14
C LYS A 62 9.75 4.80 10.72
N THR A 63 9.91 5.39 9.54
CA THR A 63 11.19 5.81 8.99
C THR A 63 11.30 7.33 9.15
N ASP A 64 12.52 7.85 9.36
CA ASP A 64 12.74 9.27 9.62
C ASP A 64 12.16 10.15 8.49
N GLU A 65 11.18 10.99 8.82
CA GLU A 65 10.38 11.79 7.88
C GLU A 65 11.24 12.70 6.99
N MET A 66 12.37 13.22 7.51
CA MET A 66 13.28 14.08 6.73
C MET A 66 13.88 13.37 5.53
N SER A 67 14.12 12.06 5.62
CA SER A 67 14.71 11.27 4.53
C SER A 67 13.70 10.89 3.44
N LEU A 68 12.40 11.09 3.70
CA LEU A 68 11.30 10.61 2.85
C LEU A 68 10.42 11.73 2.29
N LYS A 69 10.76 13.00 2.51
CA LYS A 69 9.91 14.13 2.10
C LYS A 69 9.50 14.07 0.62
N GLY A 70 10.45 13.81 -0.28
CA GLY A 70 10.16 13.69 -1.71
C GLY A 70 9.24 12.51 -2.04
N LEU A 71 9.46 11.35 -1.39
CA LEU A 71 8.60 10.18 -1.57
C LEU A 71 7.16 10.46 -1.08
N ILE A 72 7.01 11.12 0.06
CA ILE A 72 5.69 11.48 0.62
C ILE A 72 4.94 12.43 -0.32
N GLU A 73 5.63 13.41 -0.90
CA GLU A 73 5.07 14.33 -1.89
C GLU A 73 4.61 13.56 -3.14
N GLU A 74 5.45 12.67 -3.68
CA GLU A 74 5.11 11.82 -4.83
C GLU A 74 3.89 10.92 -4.55
N ILE A 75 3.82 10.29 -3.37
CA ILE A 75 2.66 9.46 -2.98
C ILE A 75 1.41 10.33 -2.94
N ARG A 76 1.48 11.53 -2.36
CA ARG A 76 0.33 12.45 -2.26
C ARG A 76 -0.19 12.86 -3.63
N GLU A 77 0.70 13.21 -4.57
CA GLU A 77 0.34 13.55 -5.95
C GLU A 77 -0.33 12.38 -6.69
N ASN A 78 0.09 11.15 -6.41
CA ASN A 78 -0.54 9.96 -6.96
C ASN A 78 -1.90 9.63 -6.32
N CYS A 79 -2.19 10.13 -5.11
CA CYS A 79 -3.32 9.70 -4.28
C CYS A 79 -4.36 10.80 -4.00
N ASN A 80 -4.71 11.61 -5.02
CA ASN A 80 -5.64 12.75 -4.86
C ASN A 80 -7.02 12.41 -4.25
N ASP A 81 -7.52 11.19 -4.46
CA ASP A 81 -8.83 10.74 -3.97
C ASP A 81 -8.74 9.86 -2.71
N CYS A 82 -7.54 9.70 -2.15
CA CYS A 82 -7.30 8.82 -1.01
C CYS A 82 -7.74 9.47 0.30
N ARG A 83 -8.23 8.64 1.22
CA ARG A 83 -8.89 9.07 2.45
C ARG A 83 -8.28 8.39 3.65
N GLU A 84 -8.56 8.96 4.82
CA GLU A 84 -8.21 8.35 6.10
C GLU A 84 -8.57 6.86 6.13
N GLY A 85 -7.60 6.05 6.56
CA GLY A 85 -7.76 4.60 6.66
C GLY A 85 -7.45 3.83 5.37
N ASP A 86 -7.20 4.50 4.25
CA ASP A 86 -6.79 3.82 3.02
C ASP A 86 -5.40 3.17 3.19
N LEU A 87 -5.27 1.96 2.65
CA LEU A 87 -3.98 1.29 2.45
C LEU A 87 -3.57 1.50 0.99
N ILE A 88 -2.38 2.06 0.81
CA ILE A 88 -1.80 2.35 -0.50
C ILE A 88 -0.61 1.41 -0.67
N THR A 89 -0.55 0.69 -1.78
CA THR A 89 0.59 -0.17 -2.09
C THR A 89 1.15 0.19 -3.45
N PHE A 90 2.47 0.24 -3.55
CA PHE A 90 3.18 0.40 -4.82
C PHE A 90 4.00 -0.86 -5.06
N ILE A 91 3.87 -1.43 -6.25
CA ILE A 91 4.53 -2.69 -6.60
C ILE A 91 5.32 -2.55 -7.89
N THR A 92 6.43 -3.29 -7.97
CA THR A 92 7.20 -3.50 -9.20
C THR A 92 7.33 -4.99 -9.46
N PRO A 93 7.40 -5.48 -10.72
CA PRO A 93 7.41 -4.71 -11.97
C PRO A 93 6.06 -4.03 -12.26
N ASN A 94 6.06 -3.09 -13.21
CA ASN A 94 4.85 -2.38 -13.65
C ASN A 94 3.95 -3.31 -14.47
N ASP A 95 3.33 -4.29 -13.81
CA ASP A 95 2.48 -5.32 -14.40
C ASP A 95 1.06 -5.23 -13.84
N GLN A 96 0.09 -4.99 -14.73
CA GLN A 96 -1.30 -4.80 -14.37
C GLN A 96 -1.94 -6.08 -13.81
N HIS A 97 -1.60 -7.24 -14.38
CA HIS A 97 -2.13 -8.53 -13.94
C HIS A 97 -1.66 -8.84 -12.52
N LEU A 98 -0.37 -8.60 -12.23
CA LEU A 98 0.17 -8.71 -10.87
C LEU A 98 -0.55 -7.75 -9.90
N ALA A 99 -0.84 -6.52 -10.33
CA ALA A 99 -1.56 -5.56 -9.50
C ALA A 99 -2.98 -6.05 -9.13
N PHE A 100 -3.72 -6.62 -10.09
CA PHE A 100 -5.03 -7.22 -9.82
C PHE A 100 -4.93 -8.45 -8.91
N LEU A 101 -3.93 -9.31 -9.11
CA LEU A 101 -3.69 -10.47 -8.26
C LEU A 101 -3.44 -10.07 -6.80
N ILE A 102 -2.57 -9.07 -6.59
CA ILE A 102 -2.28 -8.54 -5.26
C ILE A 102 -3.51 -7.89 -4.63
N LEU A 103 -4.28 -7.11 -5.39
CA LEU A 103 -5.54 -6.53 -4.89
C LEU A 103 -6.51 -7.62 -4.42
N ALA A 104 -6.70 -8.68 -5.23
CA ALA A 104 -7.58 -9.79 -4.88
C ALA A 104 -7.14 -10.47 -3.57
N GLN A 105 -5.83 -10.70 -3.40
CA GLN A 105 -5.28 -11.26 -2.17
C GLN A 105 -5.53 -10.36 -0.95
N LEU A 106 -5.33 -9.04 -1.09
CA LEU A 106 -5.57 -8.09 0.00
C LEU A 106 -7.05 -8.02 0.40
N ILE A 107 -7.96 -8.04 -0.58
CA ILE A 107 -9.41 -8.09 -0.34
C ILE A 107 -9.78 -9.37 0.40
N GLN A 108 -9.26 -10.53 -0.03
CA GLN A 108 -9.54 -11.80 0.65
C GLN A 108 -9.12 -11.76 2.12
N LYS A 109 -7.92 -11.25 2.42
CA LYS A 109 -7.45 -11.10 3.80
C LYS A 109 -8.34 -10.14 4.61
N LEU A 110 -8.83 -9.07 3.97
CA LEU A 110 -9.70 -8.10 4.64
C LEU A 110 -11.03 -8.75 5.03
N GLU A 111 -11.64 -9.54 4.14
CA GLU A 111 -12.87 -10.29 4.43
C GLU A 111 -12.69 -11.29 5.58
N ILE A 112 -11.56 -12.01 5.62
CA ILE A 112 -11.24 -12.91 6.74
C ILE A 112 -11.20 -12.16 8.08
N CYS A 113 -10.62 -10.95 8.10
CA CYS A 113 -10.62 -10.12 9.31
C CYS A 113 -12.05 -9.73 9.74
N LYS A 114 -12.96 -9.50 8.78
CA LYS A 114 -14.36 -9.14 9.07
C LYS A 114 -15.11 -10.27 9.76
N GLU A 115 -14.93 -11.49 9.26
CA GLU A 115 -15.60 -12.70 9.76
C GLU A 115 -15.08 -13.13 11.14
N SER A 116 -13.81 -12.82 11.44
CA SER A 116 -13.15 -13.23 12.69
C SER A 116 -13.57 -12.41 13.92
N GLY A 117 -14.43 -11.40 13.78
CA GLY A 117 -14.91 -10.57 14.89
C GLY A 117 -13.86 -9.62 15.50
N SER A 118 -12.71 -9.47 14.84
CA SER A 118 -11.63 -8.56 15.25
C SER A 118 -11.93 -7.12 14.78
N TRP A 119 -12.81 -6.42 15.50
CA TRP A 119 -13.12 -5.00 15.27
C TRP A 119 -13.01 -4.18 16.55
#